data_AF-A0A918UYZ2-F1
#
_entry.id   AF-A0A918UYZ2-F1
#
_cell.length_a   1.000
_cell.length_b   1.000
_cell.length_c   1.000
_cell.angle_alpha   90.00
_cell.angle_beta   90.00
_cell.angle_gamma   90.00
#
_symmetry.space_group_name_H-M   'P 1'
#
loop_
_entity.id
_entity.type
_entity.pdbx_description
1 polymer ?
#
loop_
_entity_poly.entity_id
_entity_poly.type
_entity_poly.pdbx_seq_one_letter_code
_entity_poly.pdbx_strand_id
1 'polypeptide(L)'
;MLNFIETNPWYTQAFAFSAFADEMFFQTLFANLDLKTEDAAPTSAHWLPGKANPEIITHDIYLQMQEGWHFMARKFDEVYPWMLSLNLH
;
A
#
# COMPACT_ATOMS: atom_id res chain seq x y z
N MET A 1 14.27 16.07 -3.88
CA MET A 1 12.92 15.67 -4.33
C MET A 1 12.09 16.86 -4.77
N LEU A 2 11.76 17.82 -3.88
CA LEU A 2 10.96 19.00 -4.25
C LEU A 2 11.54 19.80 -5.43
N ASN A 3 12.85 20.09 -5.40
CA ASN A 3 13.52 20.76 -6.51
C ASN A 3 13.35 20.04 -7.85
N PHE A 4 13.43 18.70 -7.88
CA PHE A 4 13.21 17.95 -9.13
C PHE A 4 11.79 18.14 -9.65
N ILE A 5 10.79 18.07 -8.78
CA ILE A 5 9.38 18.26 -9.14
C ILE A 5 9.14 19.68 -9.68
N GLU A 6 9.71 20.69 -9.02
CA GLU A 6 9.61 22.09 -9.43
C GLU A 6 10.29 22.36 -10.77
N THR A 7 11.44 21.75 -11.05
CA THR A 7 12.15 21.92 -12.32
C THR A 7 11.64 21.00 -13.44
N ASN A 8 10.81 20.01 -13.12
CA ASN A 8 10.27 19.02 -14.05
C ASN A 8 8.74 18.94 -13.95
N PRO A 9 8.00 19.98 -14.38
CA PRO A 9 6.53 20.00 -14.28
C PRO A 9 5.86 18.88 -15.09
N TRP A 10 6.54 18.36 -16.11
CA TRP A 10 6.09 17.19 -16.87
C TRP A 10 5.87 15.95 -15.97
N TYR A 11 6.66 15.82 -14.89
CA TYR A 11 6.61 14.68 -13.99
C TYR A 11 5.24 14.59 -13.31
N THR A 12 4.82 15.67 -12.66
CA THR A 12 3.51 15.74 -12.00
C THR A 12 2.35 15.61 -13.00
N GLN A 13 2.49 16.17 -14.20
CA GLN A 13 1.48 16.05 -15.26
C GLN A 13 1.31 14.61 -15.74
N ALA A 14 2.40 13.85 -15.88
CA ALA A 14 2.32 12.44 -16.29
C ALA A 14 1.54 11.59 -15.27
N PHE A 15 1.76 11.83 -13.98
CA PHE A 15 1.06 11.09 -12.92
C PHE A 15 -0.37 11.58 -12.66
N ALA A 16 -0.75 12.78 -13.10
CA ALA A 16 -2.11 13.32 -12.94
C ALA A 16 -3.19 12.47 -13.65
N PHE A 17 -2.80 11.74 -14.71
CA PHE A 17 -3.71 10.90 -15.50
C PHE A 17 -3.31 9.41 -15.43
N SER A 18 -2.49 9.03 -14.46
CA SER A 18 -2.02 7.65 -14.29
C SER A 18 -2.90 6.88 -13.31
N ALA A 19 -3.23 5.64 -13.63
CA ALA A 19 -3.86 4.72 -12.68
C ALA A 19 -2.84 4.30 -11.60
N PHE A 20 -3.29 4.19 -10.35
CA PHE A 20 -2.45 3.82 -9.20
C PHE A 20 -1.18 4.67 -9.09
N ALA A 21 -1.32 5.97 -9.34
CA ALA A 21 -0.20 6.90 -9.33
C ALA A 21 0.55 6.90 -7.98
N ASP A 22 -0.18 6.71 -6.88
CA ASP A 22 0.37 6.58 -5.53
C ASP A 22 1.32 5.38 -5.35
N GLU A 23 1.12 4.29 -6.09
CA GLU A 23 1.98 3.10 -6.03
C GLU A 23 3.31 3.31 -6.76
N MET A 24 3.35 4.18 -7.78
CA MET A 24 4.50 4.34 -8.67
C MET A 24 5.22 5.69 -8.56
N PHE A 25 4.54 6.75 -8.10
CA PHE A 25 5.05 8.13 -8.13
C PHE A 25 6.36 8.28 -7.37
N PHE A 26 6.44 7.77 -6.15
CA PHE A 26 7.64 7.91 -5.33
C PHE A 26 8.76 6.98 -5.78
N GLN A 27 8.44 5.75 -6.19
CA GLN A 27 9.43 4.80 -6.71
C GLN A 27 10.11 5.35 -7.97
N THR A 28 9.31 5.90 -8.90
CA THR A 28 9.82 6.51 -10.13
C THR A 28 10.64 7.76 -9.84
N LEU A 29 10.26 8.55 -8.83
CA LEU A 29 11.00 9.75 -8.43
C LEU A 29 12.35 9.37 -7.83
N PHE A 30 12.39 8.33 -7.01
CA PHE A 30 13.63 7.82 -6.42
C PHE A 30 14.58 7.33 -7.51
N ALA A 31 14.08 6.59 -8.50
CA ALA A 31 14.87 6.14 -9.65
C ALA A 31 15.46 7.30 -10.45
N ASN A 32 14.70 8.38 -10.69
CA ASN A 32 15.20 9.58 -11.39
C ASN A 32 16.25 10.38 -10.59
N LEU A 33 16.30 10.18 -9.27
CA LEU A 33 17.24 10.83 -8.36
C LEU A 33 18.43 9.94 -7.99
N ASP A 34 18.54 8.75 -8.58
CA ASP A 34 19.53 7.71 -8.24
C ASP A 34 19.53 7.38 -6.73
N LEU A 35 18.34 7.40 -6.12
CA LEU A 35 18.14 7.02 -4.72
C LEU A 35 17.82 5.53 -4.61
N LYS A 36 18.44 4.87 -3.64
CA LYS A 36 18.14 3.48 -3.30
C LYS A 36 16.92 3.43 -2.39
N THR A 37 15.97 2.55 -2.70
CA THR A 37 14.93 2.14 -1.75
C THR A 37 15.44 0.93 -0.97
N GLU A 38 15.14 0.88 0.33
CA GLU A 38 15.19 -0.38 1.05
C GLU A 38 13.97 -1.22 0.68
N ASP A 39 14.12 -2.55 0.66
CA ASP A 39 13.03 -3.46 0.27
C ASP A 39 11.88 -3.52 1.29
N ALA A 40 12.05 -2.91 2.47
CA ALA A 40 11.08 -2.98 3.56
C ALA A 40 10.16 -1.74 3.60
N ALA A 41 8.86 -1.95 3.44
CA ALA A 41 7.84 -0.96 3.75
C ALA A 41 7.49 -0.99 5.26
N PRO A 42 7.22 0.16 5.89
CA PRO A 42 6.81 0.21 7.30
C PRO A 42 5.42 -0.41 7.54
N THR A 43 4.66 -0.67 6.47
CA THR A 43 3.32 -1.25 6.53
C THR A 43 3.35 -2.67 5.98
N SER A 44 2.97 -3.63 6.81
CA SER A 44 2.75 -5.01 6.40
C SER A 44 1.35 -5.22 5.83
N ALA A 45 1.24 -6.04 4.79
CA ALA A 45 -0.03 -6.45 4.21
C ALA A 45 0.05 -7.89 3.73
N HIS A 46 -1.02 -8.66 3.95
CA HIS A 46 -1.07 -10.05 3.51
C HIS A 46 -1.65 -10.15 2.09
N TRP A 47 -0.82 -10.54 1.13
CA TRP A 47 -1.20 -10.67 -0.27
C TRP A 47 -1.24 -12.13 -0.70
N LEU A 48 -2.31 -12.52 -1.38
CA LEU A 48 -2.40 -13.81 -2.06
C LEU A 48 -2.16 -13.62 -3.57
N PRO A 49 -1.42 -14.53 -4.23
CA PRO A 49 -1.18 -14.45 -5.67
C PRO A 49 -2.49 -14.33 -6.47
N GLY A 50 -2.52 -13.40 -7.42
CA GLY A 50 -3.67 -13.18 -8.31
C GLY A 50 -4.82 -12.36 -7.71
N LYS A 51 -4.72 -11.90 -6.46
CA LYS A 51 -5.68 -10.96 -5.88
C LYS A 51 -5.28 -9.52 -6.18
N ALA A 52 -6.27 -8.69 -6.51
CA ALA A 52 -6.08 -7.25 -6.72
C ALA A 52 -5.98 -6.45 -5.40
N ASN A 53 -6.29 -7.05 -4.25
CA ASN A 53 -6.30 -6.41 -2.94
C ASN A 53 -5.74 -7.36 -1.88
N PRO A 54 -5.16 -6.85 -0.79
CA PRO A 54 -4.71 -7.69 0.32
C PRO A 54 -5.91 -8.28 1.09
N GLU A 55 -5.68 -9.43 1.70
CA GLU A 55 -6.69 -10.11 2.51
C GLU A 55 -6.94 -9.39 3.85
N ILE A 56 -8.08 -9.72 4.47
CA ILE A 56 -8.37 -9.30 5.83
C ILE A 56 -7.44 -10.07 6.78
N ILE A 57 -6.80 -9.35 7.70
CA ILE A 57 -5.93 -9.94 8.72
C ILE A 57 -6.80 -10.73 9.70
N THR A 58 -6.67 -12.05 9.65
CA THR A 58 -7.20 -12.96 10.67
C THR A 58 -6.21 -13.11 11.82
N HIS A 59 -6.62 -13.79 12.90
CA HIS A 59 -5.74 -14.09 14.03
C HIS A 59 -4.48 -14.85 13.60
N ASP A 60 -4.61 -15.85 12.72
CA ASP A 60 -3.47 -16.67 12.29
C ASP A 60 -2.51 -15.88 11.38
N ILE A 61 -3.06 -15.02 10.50
CA ILE A 61 -2.26 -14.10 9.68
C ILE A 61 -1.52 -13.11 10.58
N TYR A 62 -2.20 -12.58 11.61
CA TYR A 62 -1.59 -11.66 12.57
C TYR A 62 -0.38 -12.27 13.27
N LEU A 63 -0.48 -13.53 13.72
CA LEU A 63 0.66 -14.23 14.34
C LEU A 63 1.84 -14.38 13.38
N GLN A 64 1.59 -14.71 12.10
CA GLN A 64 2.65 -14.79 11.08
C GLN A 64 3.32 -13.43 10.83
N MET A 65 2.55 -12.34 10.85
CA MET A 65 3.06 -10.99 10.60
C MET A 65 3.98 -10.48 11.73
N GLN A 66 3.99 -11.10 12.91
CA GLN A 66 4.89 -10.74 14.01
C GLN A 66 6.35 -11.16 13.77
N GLU A 67 6.61 -12.00 12.77
CA GLU A 67 7.96 -12.53 12.49
C GLU A 67 8.89 -11.55 11.74
N GLY A 68 8.38 -10.37 11.34
CA GLY A 68 9.12 -9.37 10.55
C GLY A 68 9.11 -7.95 11.14
N TRP A 69 10.01 -7.08 10.66
CA TRP A 69 9.99 -5.66 11.03
C TRP A 69 8.92 -4.92 10.24
N HIS A 70 7.88 -4.46 10.93
CA HIS A 70 6.87 -3.56 10.40
C HIS A 70 6.35 -2.65 11.53
N PHE A 71 5.99 -1.41 11.21
CA PHE A 71 5.42 -0.46 12.17
C PHE A 71 3.87 -0.49 12.16
N MET A 72 3.27 -0.79 11.01
CA MET A 72 1.82 -0.82 10.79
C MET A 72 1.41 -2.07 10.02
N ALA A 73 0.12 -2.41 10.06
CA ALA A 73 -0.46 -3.52 9.30
C ALA A 73 -1.81 -3.15 8.67
N ARG A 74 -2.16 -3.78 7.54
CA ARG A 74 -3.48 -3.72 6.88
C ARG A 74 -3.81 -5.05 6.18
N LYS A 75 -5.07 -5.44 5.97
CA LYS A 75 -6.35 -4.75 6.21
C LYS A 75 -7.07 -5.41 7.39
N PHE A 76 -7.49 -4.64 8.38
CA PHE A 76 -8.38 -5.14 9.43
C PHE A 76 -9.82 -4.83 9.05
N ASP A 77 -10.74 -5.74 9.36
CA ASP A 77 -12.18 -5.52 9.21
C ASP A 77 -12.86 -5.94 10.51
N GLU A 78 -13.61 -5.03 11.12
CA GLU A 78 -14.41 -5.33 12.30
C GLU A 78 -15.74 -5.92 11.84
N VAL A 79 -15.76 -7.22 11.55
CA VAL A 79 -17.03 -7.91 11.31
C VAL A 79 -17.65 -8.24 12.66
N TYR A 80 -18.54 -7.36 13.14
CA TYR A 80 -19.37 -7.68 14.30
C TYR A 80 -20.50 -8.65 13.90
N PRO A 81 -20.82 -9.67 14.72
CA PRO A 81 -21.86 -10.65 14.41
C PRO A 81 -23.23 -10.04 14.04
N TRP A 82 -23.59 -8.88 14.58
CA TRP A 82 -24.85 -8.17 14.32
C TRP A 82 -24.88 -7.40 12.99
N MET A 83 -23.74 -7.19 12.34
CA MET A 83 -23.69 -6.56 11.01
C MET A 83 -24.13 -7.52 9.88
N LEU A 84 -24.07 -8.83 10.12
CA LEU A 84 -24.50 -9.86 9.15
C LEU A 84 -26.03 -9.95 9.03
N SER A 85 -26.79 -9.53 10.05
CA SER A 85 -28.26 -9.52 10.01
C SER A 85 -28.87 -8.33 9.27
N LEU A 86 -28.07 -7.30 8.93
CA LEU A 86 -28.56 -6.08 8.24
C LEU A 86 -28.53 -6.17 6.71
N ASN A 87 -27.88 -7.19 6.15
CA ASN A 87 -27.76 -7.39 4.68
C ASN A 87 -28.80 -8.39 4.11
N LEU A 88 -29.90 -8.66 4.84
CA LEU A 88 -30.96 -9.60 4.44
C LEU A 88 -32.31 -8.92 4.13
N HIS A 89 -32.34 -7.61 3.85
CA HIS A 89 -33.54 -6.88 3.46
C HIS A 89 -33.33 -6.07 2.17
#